data_AF-A0A3P8SB97-F1
#
_entry.id   AF-A0A3P8SB97-F1
#
_cell.length_a   1.000
_cell.length_b   1.000
_cell.length_c   1.000
_cell.angle_alpha   90.00
_cell.angle_beta   90.00
_cell.angle_gamma   90.00
#
_symmetry.space_group_name_H-M   'P 1'
#
loop_
_entity.id
_entity.type
_entity.pdbx_description
1 polymer ?
#
loop_
_entity_poly.entity_id
_entity_poly.type
_entity_poly.pdbx_seq_one_letter_code
_entity_poly.pdbx_strand_id
1 'polypeptide(L)'
;MSADELFSCHSQPTTVDYSGKVPVEHLDYDYIEKCKDVKYLEKILRVLRSGDEGIYPHLIQFCESHLEKLDPKSRALRQENPAATAASLPKEEWTQIVDELTTWQEEAKKTDNSLKKGTIYDAVVKETIPPVRGSNCFVPVSQNSVPNGRRNPSKCALPRDYWEWDKFDVEKECAKIDENVVNTDPPAILNTGYPKIKTKVDVSLLPQQEKLLLANREKDKGNEAFRAKDYGEAVAYYSRSLSIIPTVAAYNNRAQAQINLKNWHNAMKDCQRALELEAGNMKALLRRATVYNHMGNFQLAADDLRMVLRDKPHNATATVGDRNTLHVHNVTVDHLPTRCHCICVKSET
;
A
#
# COMPACT_ATOMS: atom_id res chain seq x y z
N MET A 1 6.62 56.90 62.87
CA MET A 1 7.99 56.86 62.32
C MET A 1 8.32 55.38 62.21
N SER A 2 8.20 54.77 61.03
CA SER A 2 9.28 54.64 60.02
C SER A 2 10.54 54.05 60.64
N ALA A 3 11.22 53.06 60.08
CA ALA A 3 11.27 52.52 58.72
C ALA A 3 12.23 51.30 58.80
N ASP A 4 11.91 50.19 58.13
CA ASP A 4 12.62 49.67 56.93
C ASP A 4 13.72 48.66 57.31
N GLU A 5 13.48 47.37 57.06
CA GLU A 5 13.85 46.64 55.82
C GLU A 5 15.34 46.29 55.75
N LEU A 6 15.62 45.00 55.64
CA LEU A 6 16.33 44.48 54.48
C LEU A 6 16.13 42.96 54.33
N PHE A 7 15.37 42.65 53.30
CA PHE A 7 15.25 41.40 52.58
C PHE A 7 16.59 40.69 52.28
N SER A 8 16.54 39.35 52.24
CA SER A 8 17.19 38.65 51.12
C SER A 8 16.38 37.40 50.74
N CYS A 9 15.66 37.55 49.63
CA CYS A 9 15.04 36.48 48.86
C CYS A 9 16.10 35.53 48.32
N HIS A 10 15.92 34.22 48.47
CA HIS A 10 16.23 33.28 47.39
C HIS A 10 14.95 32.51 47.04
N SER A 11 14.21 33.12 46.12
CA SER A 11 13.34 32.43 45.17
C SER A 11 14.20 31.47 44.33
N GLN A 12 13.94 30.17 44.43
CA GLN A 12 14.13 29.27 43.30
C GLN A 12 12.81 28.55 43.02
N PRO A 13 12.39 28.49 41.75
CA PRO A 13 11.23 27.73 41.34
C PRO A 13 11.63 26.25 41.46
N THR A 14 11.09 25.55 42.46
CA THR A 14 11.18 24.09 42.45
C THR A 14 10.39 23.62 41.24
N THR A 15 11.11 23.23 40.19
CA THR A 15 10.57 22.37 39.14
C THR A 15 10.03 21.14 39.84
N VAL A 16 8.72 21.14 40.11
CA VAL A 16 8.06 20.07 40.85
C VAL A 16 8.18 18.83 39.99
N ASP A 17 9.01 17.89 40.44
CA ASP A 17 9.25 16.64 39.77
C ASP A 17 7.91 15.88 39.66
N TYR A 18 7.42 15.72 38.44
CA TYR A 18 6.08 15.16 38.17
C TYR A 18 6.00 13.63 38.43
N SER A 19 7.04 13.04 39.03
CA SER A 19 7.25 11.62 39.29
C SER A 19 6.65 11.08 40.62
N GLY A 20 6.47 11.91 41.65
CA GLY A 20 6.11 11.45 43.01
C GLY A 20 4.60 11.35 43.32
N LYS A 21 4.21 10.51 44.30
CA LYS A 21 2.85 10.49 44.89
C LYS A 21 2.49 11.88 45.45
N VAL A 22 1.22 12.27 45.37
CA VAL A 22 0.74 13.55 45.94
C VAL A 22 0.79 13.44 47.47
N PRO A 23 1.51 14.32 48.19
CA PRO A 23 1.50 14.32 49.65
C PRO A 23 0.11 14.61 50.21
N VAL A 24 -0.26 13.96 51.31
CA VAL A 24 -1.56 14.15 51.98
C VAL A 24 -1.78 15.61 52.40
N GLU A 25 -0.71 16.33 52.76
CA GLU A 25 -0.75 17.76 53.12
C GLU A 25 -1.25 18.66 51.98
N HIS A 26 -1.15 18.21 50.72
CA HIS A 26 -1.64 18.96 49.56
C HIS A 26 -3.12 18.68 49.24
N LEU A 27 -3.77 17.78 49.99
CA LEU A 27 -5.20 17.47 49.91
C LEU A 27 -6.00 18.34 50.89
N ASP A 28 -5.71 19.64 50.93
CA ASP A 28 -6.36 20.62 51.80
C ASP A 28 -6.93 21.80 50.99
N TYR A 29 -8.01 22.40 51.48
CA TYR A 29 -8.70 23.53 50.84
C TYR A 29 -7.75 24.72 50.65
N ASP A 30 -6.98 25.05 51.69
CA ASP A 30 -6.03 26.17 51.68
C ASP A 30 -4.93 26.00 50.63
N TYR A 31 -4.51 24.75 50.41
CA TYR A 31 -3.46 24.44 49.44
C TYR A 31 -4.02 24.49 48.01
N ILE A 32 -5.19 23.89 47.78
CA ILE A 32 -5.87 23.87 46.47
C ILE A 32 -6.18 25.30 46.01
N GLU A 33 -6.66 26.17 46.91
CA GLU A 33 -6.96 27.57 46.59
C GLU A 33 -5.71 28.36 46.15
N LYS A 34 -4.57 28.13 46.80
CA LYS A 34 -3.29 28.79 46.47
C LYS A 34 -2.62 28.19 45.23
N CYS A 35 -3.00 26.98 44.83
CA CYS A 35 -2.40 26.29 43.70
C CYS A 35 -2.84 26.91 42.36
N LYS A 36 -1.86 27.26 41.52
CA LYS A 36 -2.07 27.81 40.16
C LYS A 36 -1.64 26.84 39.05
N ASP A 37 -0.99 25.72 39.40
CA ASP A 37 -0.54 24.74 38.41
C ASP A 37 -1.70 23.78 38.06
N VAL A 38 -2.22 23.95 36.84
CA VAL A 38 -3.33 23.15 36.28
C VAL A 38 -3.00 21.66 36.27
N LYS A 39 -1.79 21.26 35.88
CA LYS A 39 -1.40 19.84 35.78
C LYS A 39 -1.29 19.17 37.14
N TYR A 40 -0.86 19.95 38.14
CA TYR A 40 -0.79 19.47 39.51
C TYR A 40 -2.18 19.31 40.12
N LEU A 41 -3.10 20.25 39.86
CA LEU A 41 -4.52 20.15 40.24
C LEU A 41 -5.21 18.94 39.59
N GLU A 42 -4.95 18.64 38.30
CA GLU A 42 -5.46 17.42 37.67
C GLU A 42 -4.97 16.14 38.38
N LYS A 43 -3.73 16.15 38.89
CA LYS A 43 -3.14 15.03 39.65
C LYS A 43 -3.78 14.88 41.03
N ILE A 44 -4.03 15.99 41.74
CA ILE A 44 -4.77 16.01 43.01
C ILE A 44 -6.18 15.45 42.80
N LEU A 45 -6.89 15.93 41.78
CA LEU A 45 -8.25 15.51 41.45
C LEU A 45 -8.33 14.00 41.12
N ARG A 46 -7.32 13.46 40.42
CA ARG A 46 -7.20 12.02 40.17
C ARG A 46 -7.02 11.21 41.45
N VAL A 47 -6.20 11.69 42.40
CA VAL A 47 -6.01 11.03 43.71
C VAL A 47 -7.31 11.08 44.51
N LEU A 48 -7.98 12.23 44.56
CA LEU A 48 -9.27 12.37 45.26
C LEU A 48 -10.37 11.46 44.66
N ARG A 49 -10.41 11.29 43.33
CA ARG A 49 -11.35 10.36 42.66
C ARG A 49 -10.96 8.88 42.82
N SER A 50 -9.68 8.56 43.02
CA SER A 50 -9.23 7.18 43.21
C SER A 50 -9.71 6.57 44.53
N GLY A 51 -9.95 7.41 45.54
CA GLY A 51 -10.38 6.97 46.86
C GLY A 51 -9.29 6.35 47.73
N ASP A 52 -8.02 6.36 47.28
CA ASP A 52 -6.87 5.77 48.00
C ASP A 52 -6.70 6.37 49.41
N GLU A 53 -6.96 7.66 49.58
CA GLU A 53 -6.86 8.40 50.86
C GLU A 53 -8.22 8.60 51.54
N GLY A 54 -9.30 8.06 50.97
CA GLY A 54 -10.69 8.30 51.38
C GLY A 54 -11.51 9.14 50.39
N ILE A 55 -12.83 9.10 50.53
CA ILE A 55 -13.78 9.78 49.64
C ILE A 55 -14.24 11.09 50.29
N TYR A 56 -13.81 12.21 49.72
CA TYR A 56 -14.13 13.56 50.20
C TYR A 56 -14.92 14.34 49.14
N PRO A 57 -16.27 14.18 49.07
CA PRO A 57 -17.07 14.72 47.96
C PRO A 57 -17.02 16.26 47.86
N HIS A 58 -16.99 16.97 49.00
CA HIS A 58 -16.89 18.43 49.01
C HIS A 58 -15.53 18.94 48.54
N LEU A 59 -14.44 18.23 48.89
CA LEU A 59 -13.09 18.58 48.46
C LEU A 59 -12.92 18.31 46.96
N ILE A 60 -13.48 17.22 46.45
CA ILE A 60 -13.53 16.91 45.01
C ILE A 60 -14.23 18.03 44.24
N GLN A 61 -15.44 18.41 44.67
CA GLN A 61 -16.21 19.47 44.02
C GLN A 61 -15.47 20.82 44.07
N PHE A 62 -14.83 21.14 45.20
CA PHE A 62 -14.02 22.36 45.34
C PHE A 62 -12.84 22.36 44.37
N CYS A 63 -12.13 21.24 44.26
CA CYS A 63 -11.03 21.07 43.32
C CYS A 63 -11.50 21.19 41.86
N GLU A 64 -12.65 20.60 41.52
CA GLU A 64 -13.28 20.70 40.20
C GLU A 64 -13.68 22.14 39.87
N SER A 65 -14.36 22.84 40.77
CA SER A 65 -14.73 24.26 40.58
C SER A 65 -13.52 25.18 40.45
N HIS A 66 -12.45 24.91 41.20
CA HIS A 66 -11.20 25.67 41.08
C HIS A 66 -10.48 25.38 39.76
N LEU A 67 -10.44 24.12 39.33
CA LEU A 67 -9.89 23.73 38.04
C LEU A 67 -10.70 24.31 36.87
N GLU A 68 -12.03 24.35 36.96
CA GLU A 68 -12.91 24.96 35.94
C GLU A 68 -12.65 26.46 35.76
N LYS A 69 -12.38 27.19 36.86
CA LYS A 69 -12.00 28.62 36.81
C LYS A 69 -10.66 28.85 36.12
N LEU A 70 -9.71 27.92 36.24
CA LEU A 70 -8.37 28.05 35.64
C LEU A 70 -8.32 27.52 34.20
N ASP A 71 -8.89 26.33 33.95
CA ASP A 71 -8.96 25.70 32.62
C ASP A 71 -10.26 24.90 32.42
N PRO A 72 -11.29 25.51 31.78
CA PRO A 72 -12.57 24.86 31.54
C PRO A 72 -12.53 23.75 30.48
N LYS A 73 -11.43 23.57 29.76
CA LYS A 73 -11.26 22.52 28.73
C LYS A 73 -10.40 21.35 29.20
N SER A 74 -9.97 21.37 30.45
CA SER A 74 -9.10 20.34 31.02
C SER A 74 -9.71 18.94 30.91
N ARG A 75 -8.86 17.94 30.70
CA ARG A 75 -9.31 16.54 30.49
C ARG A 75 -9.93 15.98 31.77
N ALA A 76 -9.44 16.41 32.92
CA ALA A 76 -9.89 15.93 34.23
C ALA A 76 -11.37 16.26 34.51
N LEU A 77 -11.90 17.35 33.94
CA LEU A 77 -13.31 17.75 34.07
C LEU A 77 -14.27 16.97 33.17
N ARG A 78 -13.76 16.12 32.26
CA ARG A 78 -14.63 15.31 31.39
C ARG A 78 -15.36 14.27 32.23
N GLN A 79 -16.69 14.36 32.25
CA GLN A 79 -17.55 13.34 32.82
C GLN A 79 -17.89 12.28 31.76
N GLU A 80 -17.97 11.02 32.19
CA GLU A 80 -18.52 9.97 31.34
C GLU A 80 -20.01 10.23 31.11
N ASN A 81 -20.38 10.53 29.88
CA ASN A 81 -21.78 10.63 29.49
C ASN A 81 -22.26 9.21 29.16
N PRO A 82 -23.26 8.66 29.88
CA PRO A 82 -23.79 7.33 29.56
C PRO A 82 -24.30 7.32 28.11
N ALA A 83 -24.18 6.14 27.47
CA ALA A 83 -24.68 5.98 26.11
C ALA A 83 -26.17 6.34 26.06
N ALA A 84 -26.51 7.28 25.16
CA ALA A 84 -27.90 7.68 24.93
C ALA A 84 -28.72 6.43 24.59
N THR A 85 -29.73 6.15 25.40
CA THR A 85 -30.66 5.05 25.19
C THR A 85 -31.89 5.60 24.47
N ALA A 86 -32.69 4.78 23.80
CA ALA A 86 -33.91 5.23 23.10
C ALA A 86 -34.86 6.10 23.96
N ALA A 87 -34.82 5.96 25.29
CA ALA A 87 -35.61 6.74 26.23
C ALA A 87 -35.04 8.14 26.56
N SER A 88 -33.76 8.39 26.28
CA SER A 88 -33.10 9.68 26.56
C SER A 88 -33.22 10.69 25.41
N LEU A 89 -33.78 10.28 24.27
CA LEU A 89 -33.99 11.11 23.10
C LEU A 89 -35.47 11.51 22.95
N PRO A 90 -35.78 12.73 22.47
CA PRO A 90 -37.14 13.10 22.14
C PRO A 90 -37.69 12.24 21.00
N LYS A 91 -39.00 12.03 20.97
CA LYS A 91 -39.65 11.13 20.00
C LYS A 91 -39.39 11.54 18.55
N GLU A 92 -39.30 12.83 18.28
CA GLU A 92 -39.04 13.40 16.94
C GLU A 92 -37.64 13.02 16.43
N GLU A 93 -36.61 13.17 17.26
CA GLU A 93 -35.25 12.75 16.90
C GLU A 93 -35.16 11.23 16.73
N TRP A 94 -35.87 10.48 17.56
CA TRP A 94 -35.91 9.02 17.41
C TRP A 94 -36.56 8.59 16.09
N THR A 95 -37.65 9.24 15.67
CA THR A 95 -38.27 8.97 14.37
C THR A 95 -37.33 9.32 13.21
N GLN A 96 -36.60 10.44 13.29
CA GLN A 96 -35.63 10.81 12.27
C GLN A 96 -34.50 9.78 12.14
N ILE A 97 -33.93 9.33 13.27
CA ILE A 97 -32.85 8.32 13.27
C ILE A 97 -33.33 7.01 12.65
N VAL A 98 -34.56 6.58 12.98
CA VAL A 98 -35.14 5.35 12.42
C VAL A 98 -35.38 5.48 10.92
N ASP A 99 -35.87 6.63 10.45
CA ASP A 99 -36.07 6.90 9.02
C ASP A 99 -34.73 6.93 8.26
N GLU A 100 -33.69 7.54 8.82
CA GLU A 100 -32.35 7.53 8.22
C GLU A 100 -31.73 6.12 8.18
N LEU A 101 -31.92 5.32 9.23
CA LEU A 101 -31.44 3.93 9.25
C LEU A 101 -32.18 3.03 8.26
N THR A 102 -33.50 3.21 8.14
CA THR A 102 -34.31 2.42 7.20
C THR A 102 -34.00 2.77 5.75
N THR A 103 -33.85 4.06 5.43
CA THR A 103 -33.43 4.50 4.09
C THR A 103 -32.05 3.93 3.72
N TRP A 104 -31.05 4.04 4.61
CA TRP A 104 -29.74 3.43 4.39
C TRP A 104 -29.82 1.91 4.20
N GLN A 105 -30.64 1.21 5.00
CA GLN A 105 -30.82 -0.23 4.88
C GLN A 105 -31.42 -0.62 3.52
N GLU A 106 -32.38 0.16 3.00
CA GLU A 106 -32.98 -0.08 1.68
C GLU A 106 -31.98 0.16 0.55
N GLU A 107 -31.17 1.22 0.64
CA GLU A 107 -30.09 1.47 -0.31
C GLU A 107 -29.04 0.35 -0.31
N ALA A 108 -28.63 -0.12 0.87
CA ALA A 108 -27.71 -1.25 1.02
C ALA A 108 -28.30 -2.54 0.40
N LYS A 109 -29.59 -2.82 0.63
CA LYS A 109 -30.27 -3.96 0.00
C LYS A 109 -30.37 -3.81 -1.51
N LYS A 110 -30.65 -2.61 -2.01
CA LYS A 110 -30.75 -2.32 -3.44
C LYS A 110 -29.40 -2.50 -4.14
N THR A 111 -28.33 -2.01 -3.53
CA THR A 111 -26.96 -2.18 -4.04
C THR A 111 -26.53 -3.64 -4.02
N ASP A 112 -26.77 -4.38 -2.92
CA ASP A 112 -26.49 -5.82 -2.83
C ASP A 112 -27.29 -6.62 -3.89
N ASN A 113 -28.58 -6.33 -4.06
CA ASN A 113 -29.39 -6.97 -5.09
C ASN A 113 -28.93 -6.63 -6.52
N SER A 114 -28.44 -5.41 -6.75
CA SER A 114 -27.84 -5.02 -8.03
C SER A 114 -26.57 -5.82 -8.31
N LEU A 115 -25.70 -5.95 -7.31
CA LEU A 115 -24.48 -6.76 -7.40
C LEU A 115 -24.80 -8.24 -7.66
N LYS A 116 -25.76 -8.81 -6.92
CA LYS A 116 -26.23 -10.19 -7.09
C LYS A 116 -26.84 -10.46 -8.46
N LYS A 117 -27.61 -9.52 -9.01
CA LYS A 117 -28.19 -9.62 -10.37
C LYS A 117 -27.13 -9.44 -11.46
N GLY A 118 -26.10 -8.63 -11.21
CA GLY A 118 -24.95 -8.47 -12.11
C GLY A 118 -24.02 -9.69 -12.16
N THR A 119 -24.06 -10.55 -11.14
CA THR A 119 -23.28 -11.78 -11.08
C THR A 119 -24.04 -12.98 -11.68
N ILE A 120 -23.70 -13.33 -12.92
CA ILE A 120 -23.73 -14.74 -13.44
C ILE A 120 -22.68 -15.62 -12.69
N TYR A 121 -22.01 -15.02 -11.71
CA TYR A 121 -20.78 -15.42 -11.06
C TYR A 121 -20.98 -16.28 -9.79
N ASP A 122 -22.18 -16.80 -9.51
CA ASP A 122 -22.39 -17.73 -8.38
C ASP A 122 -22.14 -19.20 -8.77
N ALA A 123 -22.17 -19.53 -10.08
CA ALA A 123 -21.93 -20.89 -10.55
C ALA A 123 -20.43 -21.22 -10.74
N VAL A 124 -19.61 -20.26 -11.20
CA VAL A 124 -18.20 -20.52 -11.58
C VAL A 124 -17.22 -20.31 -10.41
N VAL A 125 -17.57 -19.48 -9.43
CA VAL A 125 -16.68 -19.09 -8.34
C VAL A 125 -16.60 -20.13 -7.22
N LYS A 126 -17.60 -21.03 -7.11
CA LYS A 126 -17.57 -22.12 -6.14
C LYS A 126 -16.40 -23.09 -6.33
N GLU A 127 -15.83 -23.18 -7.53
CA GLU A 127 -14.73 -24.11 -7.81
C GLU A 127 -13.32 -23.53 -7.61
N THR A 128 -13.15 -22.20 -7.49
CA THR A 128 -11.80 -21.57 -7.51
C THR A 128 -11.46 -20.68 -6.31
N ILE A 129 -12.38 -20.49 -5.35
CA ILE A 129 -12.06 -19.79 -4.10
C ILE A 129 -11.74 -20.81 -3.00
N PRO A 130 -10.59 -20.72 -2.31
CA PRO A 130 -10.32 -21.55 -1.14
C PRO A 130 -11.37 -21.28 -0.06
N PRO A 131 -11.84 -22.31 0.66
CA PRO A 131 -12.95 -22.18 1.60
C PRO A 131 -12.68 -21.07 2.62
N VAL A 132 -13.69 -20.22 2.84
CA VAL A 132 -13.67 -19.21 3.89
C VAL A 132 -13.38 -19.93 5.20
N ARG A 133 -12.24 -19.61 5.81
CA ARG A 133 -11.73 -20.28 7.00
C ARG A 133 -12.79 -20.12 8.11
N GLY A 134 -13.56 -21.18 8.36
CA GLY A 134 -14.56 -21.22 9.43
C GLY A 134 -16.00 -21.58 9.03
N SER A 135 -16.35 -21.75 7.75
CA SER A 135 -17.69 -22.22 7.38
C SER A 135 -17.63 -23.59 6.70
N ASN A 136 -17.87 -24.64 7.49
CA ASN A 136 -18.08 -26.04 7.13
C ASN A 136 -16.93 -26.75 6.38
N CYS A 137 -15.85 -27.06 7.09
CA CYS A 137 -14.92 -28.10 6.68
C CYS A 137 -15.54 -29.49 6.90
N PHE A 138 -16.26 -30.03 5.92
CA PHE A 138 -16.33 -31.48 5.75
C PHE A 138 -15.16 -31.89 4.86
N VAL A 139 -14.12 -32.47 5.47
CA VAL A 139 -13.07 -33.17 4.73
C VAL A 139 -13.65 -34.54 4.34
N PRO A 140 -13.80 -34.88 3.05
CA PRO A 140 -14.13 -36.23 2.66
C PRO A 140 -12.92 -37.10 3.00
N VAL A 141 -13.09 -37.97 3.99
CA VAL A 141 -12.13 -39.03 4.31
C VAL A 141 -12.11 -39.98 3.12
N SER A 142 -11.08 -39.88 2.27
CA SER A 142 -10.73 -40.95 1.35
C SER A 142 -10.27 -42.13 2.19
N GLN A 143 -11.04 -43.21 2.12
CA GLN A 143 -10.78 -44.47 2.77
C GLN A 143 -9.51 -45.08 2.20
N ASN A 144 -8.39 -44.96 2.92
CA ASN A 144 -7.27 -45.88 2.82
C ASN A 144 -6.98 -46.39 4.23
N SER A 145 -7.32 -47.65 4.44
CA SER A 145 -7.20 -48.38 5.71
C SER A 145 -5.81 -49.01 5.87
N VAL A 146 -5.03 -48.57 6.86
CA VAL A 146 -4.03 -49.39 7.61
C VAL A 146 -3.75 -48.73 8.98
N PRO A 147 -3.23 -49.44 10.01
CA PRO A 147 -3.99 -49.96 11.14
C PRO A 147 -3.81 -49.18 12.46
N ASN A 148 -4.75 -49.44 13.37
CA ASN A 148 -4.88 -48.96 14.75
C ASN A 148 -3.57 -48.68 15.52
N GLY A 149 -3.33 -47.41 15.82
CA GLY A 149 -2.62 -46.99 17.04
C GLY A 149 -3.61 -46.33 17.99
N ARG A 150 -4.00 -47.03 19.07
CA ARG A 150 -4.87 -46.48 20.12
C ARG A 150 -4.23 -45.21 20.70
N ARG A 151 -4.85 -44.04 20.51
CA ARG A 151 -4.54 -42.85 21.31
C ARG A 151 -5.70 -42.57 22.26
N ASN A 152 -5.36 -42.59 23.55
CA ASN A 152 -6.28 -42.37 24.68
C ASN A 152 -7.01 -41.02 24.55
N PRO A 153 -8.31 -40.93 24.91
CA PRO A 153 -9.13 -39.74 24.68
C PRO A 153 -8.98 -38.65 25.76
N SER A 154 -7.90 -38.61 26.54
CA SER A 154 -7.79 -37.72 27.71
C SER A 154 -7.11 -36.37 27.46
N LYS A 155 -7.04 -35.87 26.23
CA LYS A 155 -6.49 -34.52 25.98
C LYS A 155 -7.41 -33.70 25.06
N CYS A 156 -8.55 -33.30 25.58
CA CYS A 156 -9.05 -31.97 25.24
C CYS A 156 -7.99 -30.97 25.75
N ALA A 157 -7.28 -30.31 24.84
CA ALA A 157 -6.33 -29.28 25.22
C ALA A 157 -7.13 -28.10 25.80
N LEU A 158 -7.20 -28.04 27.13
CA LEU A 158 -7.64 -26.83 27.83
C LEU A 158 -6.75 -25.67 27.36
N PRO A 159 -7.31 -24.46 27.15
CA PRO A 159 -6.51 -23.28 26.87
C PRO A 159 -5.41 -23.16 27.92
N ARG A 160 -4.16 -23.20 27.45
CA ARG A 160 -2.97 -23.17 28.30
C ARG A 160 -2.98 -21.85 29.08
N ASP A 161 -3.05 -21.91 30.40
CA ASP A 161 -3.06 -20.71 31.24
C ASP A 161 -1.81 -19.87 30.97
N TYR A 162 -2.00 -18.56 30.78
CA TYR A 162 -0.94 -17.62 30.40
C TYR A 162 0.28 -17.66 31.34
N TRP A 163 0.09 -18.06 32.61
CA TRP A 163 1.17 -18.20 33.59
C TRP A 163 2.22 -19.27 33.24
N GLU A 164 1.86 -20.26 32.42
CA GLU A 164 2.80 -21.30 32.00
C GLU A 164 3.84 -20.76 30.99
N TRP A 165 3.53 -19.65 30.31
CA TRP A 165 4.46 -18.98 29.41
C TRP A 165 5.55 -18.22 30.17
N ASP A 166 5.28 -17.72 31.37
CA ASP A 166 6.29 -17.09 32.23
C ASP A 166 7.35 -18.08 32.73
N LYS A 167 7.06 -19.39 32.69
CA LYS A 167 8.02 -20.45 33.01
C LYS A 167 8.86 -20.88 31.80
N PHE A 168 8.50 -20.42 30.60
CA PHE A 168 9.17 -20.83 29.38
C PHE A 168 10.42 -19.97 29.18
N ASP A 169 11.57 -20.57 29.47
CA ASP A 169 12.89 -19.96 29.29
C ASP A 169 13.27 -20.02 27.80
N VAL A 170 12.91 -18.95 27.08
CA VAL A 170 13.14 -18.78 25.64
C VAL A 170 14.62 -18.91 25.30
N GLU A 171 15.50 -18.37 26.13
CA GLU A 171 16.94 -18.33 25.89
C GLU A 171 17.55 -19.73 25.96
N LYS A 172 17.10 -20.54 26.92
CA LYS A 172 17.52 -21.95 27.05
C LYS A 172 17.06 -22.83 25.90
N GLU A 173 15.86 -22.60 25.37
CA GLU A 173 15.35 -23.35 24.21
C GLU A 173 16.01 -22.89 22.90
N CYS A 174 16.28 -21.60 22.73
CA CYS A 174 17.09 -21.09 21.62
C CYS A 174 18.50 -21.68 21.64
N ALA A 175 19.16 -21.74 22.80
CA ALA A 175 20.48 -22.34 22.95
C ALA A 175 20.51 -23.83 22.56
N LYS A 176 19.45 -24.60 22.86
CA LYS A 176 19.33 -26.01 22.42
C LYS A 176 19.17 -26.15 20.90
N ILE A 177 18.53 -25.17 20.26
CA ILE A 177 18.40 -25.15 18.81
C ILE A 177 19.76 -24.83 18.19
N ASP A 178 20.48 -23.87 18.75
CA ASP A 178 21.80 -23.45 18.29
C ASP A 178 22.89 -24.53 18.51
N GLU A 179 22.85 -25.26 19.62
CA GLU A 179 23.78 -26.37 19.90
C GLU A 179 23.52 -27.62 19.04
N ASN A 180 22.28 -27.85 18.60
CA ASN A 180 21.94 -28.97 17.72
C ASN A 180 22.25 -28.70 16.24
N VAL A 181 22.86 -27.56 15.89
CA VAL A 181 23.33 -27.27 14.53
C VAL A 181 24.68 -27.98 14.29
N VAL A 182 24.68 -29.31 14.35
CA VAL A 182 25.63 -30.09 13.56
C VAL A 182 25.08 -30.10 12.13
N ASN A 183 25.84 -29.49 11.23
CA ASN A 183 25.57 -29.33 9.80
C ASN A 183 25.31 -30.67 9.08
N THR A 184 24.11 -31.24 9.20
CA THR A 184 23.67 -32.41 8.43
C THR A 184 22.32 -32.24 7.74
N ASP A 185 21.74 -31.05 7.76
CA ASP A 185 20.63 -30.74 6.86
C ASP A 185 21.20 -30.21 5.53
N PRO A 186 20.82 -30.78 4.37
CA PRO A 186 21.16 -30.15 3.10
C PRO A 186 20.66 -28.71 3.14
N PRO A 187 21.44 -27.73 2.63
CA PRO A 187 21.10 -26.33 2.74
C PRO A 187 19.67 -26.15 2.25
N ALA A 188 18.85 -25.46 3.05
CA ALA A 188 17.49 -25.13 2.68
C ALA A 188 17.50 -24.69 1.21
N ILE A 189 16.74 -25.39 0.36
CA ILE A 189 16.54 -24.98 -1.02
C ILE A 189 15.81 -23.65 -0.91
N LEU A 190 16.58 -22.56 -0.88
CA LEU A 190 16.09 -21.24 -1.17
C LEU A 190 15.45 -21.40 -2.55
N ASN A 191 14.13 -21.23 -2.64
CA ASN A 191 13.48 -20.93 -3.91
C ASN A 191 14.03 -19.57 -4.37
N THR A 192 15.28 -19.57 -4.85
CA THR A 192 15.96 -18.47 -5.54
C THR A 192 15.40 -18.28 -6.95
N GLY A 193 14.38 -19.06 -7.32
CA GLY A 193 13.56 -18.77 -8.47
C GLY A 193 12.64 -17.59 -8.16
N TYR A 194 12.98 -16.41 -8.67
CA TYR A 194 12.00 -15.35 -8.95
C TYR A 194 10.73 -16.02 -9.48
N PRO A 195 9.54 -15.76 -8.90
CA PRO A 195 8.32 -16.39 -9.37
C PRO A 195 8.18 -16.08 -10.86
N LYS A 196 8.32 -17.10 -11.71
CA LYS A 196 8.21 -16.93 -13.17
C LYS A 196 6.79 -16.46 -13.48
N ILE A 197 6.63 -15.16 -13.68
CA ILE A 197 5.34 -14.54 -13.96
C ILE A 197 4.79 -15.17 -15.24
N LYS A 198 3.62 -15.80 -15.14
CA LYS A 198 2.94 -16.42 -16.28
C LYS A 198 2.55 -15.32 -17.27
N THR A 199 3.07 -15.41 -18.49
CA THR A 199 2.85 -14.42 -19.56
C THR A 199 1.54 -14.60 -20.31
N LYS A 200 0.85 -15.74 -20.12
CA LYS A 200 -0.43 -16.05 -20.73
C LYS A 200 -1.44 -16.46 -19.66
N VAL A 201 -2.67 -15.98 -19.79
CA VAL A 201 -3.81 -16.37 -18.96
C VAL A 201 -4.89 -16.91 -19.89
N ASP A 202 -5.52 -18.01 -19.51
CA ASP A 202 -6.75 -18.46 -20.19
C ASP A 202 -7.91 -17.60 -19.70
N VAL A 203 -8.49 -16.84 -20.62
CA VAL A 203 -9.57 -15.87 -20.37
C VAL A 203 -10.73 -16.12 -21.35
N SER A 204 -10.82 -17.33 -21.91
CA SER A 204 -11.83 -17.68 -22.91
C SER A 204 -13.27 -17.51 -22.37
N LEU A 205 -13.50 -17.86 -21.11
CA LEU A 205 -14.83 -17.92 -20.49
C LEU A 205 -15.33 -16.61 -19.85
N LEU A 206 -14.51 -15.56 -19.77
CA LEU A 206 -14.87 -14.32 -19.08
C LEU A 206 -15.63 -13.34 -20.00
N PRO A 207 -16.59 -12.56 -19.49
CA PRO A 207 -17.24 -11.49 -20.23
C PRO A 207 -16.28 -10.34 -20.57
N GLN A 208 -16.52 -9.64 -21.68
CA GLN A 208 -15.61 -8.63 -22.23
C GLN A 208 -15.24 -7.52 -21.22
N GLN A 209 -16.20 -7.08 -20.40
CA GLN A 209 -15.97 -6.06 -19.38
C GLN A 209 -14.96 -6.52 -18.32
N GLU A 210 -15.05 -7.77 -17.87
CA GLU A 210 -14.11 -8.33 -16.90
C GLU A 210 -12.73 -8.55 -17.52
N LYS A 211 -12.66 -8.95 -18.80
CA LYS A 211 -11.39 -9.01 -19.53
C LYS A 211 -10.70 -7.64 -19.57
N LEU A 212 -11.46 -6.56 -19.79
CA LEU A 212 -10.94 -5.19 -19.77
C LEU A 212 -10.40 -4.80 -18.40
N LEU A 213 -11.15 -5.09 -17.32
CA LEU A 213 -10.70 -4.80 -15.96
C LEU A 213 -9.42 -5.59 -15.61
N LEU A 214 -9.37 -6.87 -15.96
CA LEU A 214 -8.21 -7.71 -15.70
C LEU A 214 -6.99 -7.27 -16.53
N ALA A 215 -7.18 -6.96 -17.81
CA ALA A 215 -6.12 -6.45 -18.68
C ALA A 215 -5.56 -5.12 -18.14
N ASN A 216 -6.42 -4.21 -17.68
CA ASN A 216 -6.01 -2.94 -17.07
C ASN A 216 -5.24 -3.16 -15.78
N ARG A 217 -5.71 -4.06 -14.90
CA ARG A 217 -5.02 -4.41 -13.66
C ARG A 217 -3.61 -4.96 -13.93
N GLU A 218 -3.45 -5.88 -14.89
CA GLU A 218 -2.14 -6.41 -15.25
C GLU A 218 -1.24 -5.32 -15.88
N LYS A 219 -1.81 -4.41 -16.69
CA LYS A 219 -1.08 -3.25 -17.20
C LYS A 219 -0.59 -2.36 -16.06
N ASP A 220 -1.40 -2.13 -15.03
CA ASP A 220 -1.04 -1.25 -13.91
C ASP A 220 0.07 -1.85 -13.04
N LYS A 221 0.06 -3.17 -12.81
CA LYS A 221 1.21 -3.88 -12.22
C LYS A 221 2.49 -3.69 -13.06
N GLY A 222 2.37 -3.75 -14.38
CA GLY A 222 3.48 -3.46 -15.29
C GLY A 222 3.98 -2.01 -15.17
N ASN A 223 3.08 -1.04 -14.94
CA ASN A 223 3.46 0.36 -14.70
C ASN A 223 4.20 0.52 -13.36
N GLU A 224 3.76 -0.18 -12.32
CA GLU A 224 4.43 -0.19 -11.01
C GLU A 224 5.85 -0.78 -11.11
N ALA A 225 5.99 -1.94 -11.75
CA ALA A 225 7.30 -2.55 -12.01
C ALA A 225 8.21 -1.64 -12.85
N PHE A 226 7.66 -0.97 -13.86
CA PHE A 226 8.40 0.00 -14.67
C PHE A 226 8.89 1.19 -13.84
N ARG A 227 8.08 1.70 -12.91
CA ARG A 227 8.49 2.76 -11.96
C ARG A 227 9.57 2.29 -11.00
N ALA A 228 9.54 1.02 -10.60
CA ALA A 228 10.59 0.38 -9.80
C ALA A 228 11.88 0.11 -10.60
N LYS A 229 11.90 0.42 -11.90
CA LYS A 229 12.98 0.12 -12.86
C LYS A 229 13.23 -1.37 -13.07
N ASP A 230 12.31 -2.24 -12.63
CA ASP A 230 12.31 -3.64 -13.02
C ASP A 230 11.60 -3.80 -14.37
N TYR A 231 12.39 -3.60 -15.44
CA TYR A 231 11.87 -3.67 -16.80
C TYR A 231 11.56 -5.11 -17.24
N GLY A 232 12.21 -6.12 -16.65
CA GLY A 232 11.97 -7.53 -16.97
C GLY A 232 10.60 -7.98 -16.49
N GLU A 233 10.28 -7.66 -15.24
CA GLU A 233 8.97 -7.90 -14.64
C GLU A 233 7.88 -7.07 -15.34
N ALA A 234 8.16 -5.80 -15.65
CA ALA A 234 7.23 -4.95 -16.39
C ALA A 234 6.83 -5.57 -17.74
N VAL A 235 7.80 -6.09 -18.50
CA VAL A 235 7.54 -6.80 -19.77
C VAL A 235 6.64 -8.01 -19.57
N ALA A 236 6.83 -8.78 -18.49
CA ALA A 236 6.01 -9.95 -18.20
C ALA A 236 4.54 -9.56 -17.94
N TYR A 237 4.30 -8.56 -17.09
CA TYR A 237 2.95 -8.07 -16.80
C TYR A 237 2.26 -7.44 -18.01
N TYR A 238 2.97 -6.64 -18.82
CA TYR A 238 2.40 -6.11 -20.06
C TYR A 238 2.09 -7.23 -21.07
N SER A 239 2.93 -8.25 -21.16
CA SER A 239 2.66 -9.41 -22.02
C SER A 239 1.42 -10.17 -21.56
N ARG A 240 1.23 -10.28 -20.24
CA ARG A 240 0.02 -10.85 -19.65
C ARG A 240 -1.21 -10.02 -19.98
N SER A 241 -1.16 -8.69 -19.80
CA SER A 241 -2.22 -7.76 -20.19
C SER A 241 -2.60 -7.92 -21.68
N LEU A 242 -1.61 -7.95 -22.56
CA LEU A 242 -1.80 -8.14 -24.01
C LEU A 242 -2.35 -9.52 -24.39
N SER A 243 -2.05 -10.55 -23.60
CA SER A 243 -2.63 -11.89 -23.80
C SER A 243 -4.14 -11.92 -23.52
N ILE A 244 -4.62 -11.01 -22.67
CA ILE A 244 -6.03 -10.89 -22.30
C ILE A 244 -6.75 -10.02 -23.32
N ILE A 245 -6.29 -8.77 -23.49
CA ILE A 245 -6.80 -7.84 -24.51
C ILE A 245 -5.61 -7.08 -25.11
N PRO A 246 -5.40 -7.19 -26.43
CA PRO A 246 -4.45 -6.35 -27.14
C PRO A 246 -4.90 -4.89 -27.10
N THR A 247 -4.12 -4.02 -26.45
CA THR A 247 -4.40 -2.57 -26.39
C THR A 247 -3.17 -1.78 -26.81
N VAL A 248 -3.39 -0.64 -27.45
CA VAL A 248 -2.31 0.25 -27.92
C VAL A 248 -1.46 0.74 -26.74
N ALA A 249 -2.11 1.05 -25.61
CA ALA A 249 -1.42 1.47 -24.38
C ALA A 249 -0.46 0.38 -23.85
N ALA A 250 -0.89 -0.88 -23.81
CA ALA A 250 -0.05 -1.98 -23.33
C ALA A 250 1.11 -2.28 -24.28
N TYR A 251 0.89 -2.26 -25.61
CA TYR A 251 1.98 -2.40 -26.60
C TYR A 251 3.01 -1.29 -26.46
N ASN A 252 2.54 -0.03 -26.36
CA ASN A 252 3.41 1.10 -26.14
C ASN A 252 4.25 0.91 -24.88
N ASN A 253 3.63 0.64 -23.73
CA ASN A 253 4.34 0.54 -22.46
C ASN A 253 5.32 -0.63 -22.45
N ARG A 254 4.97 -1.77 -23.07
CA ARG A 254 5.90 -2.89 -23.27
C ARG A 254 7.08 -2.50 -24.14
N ALA A 255 6.85 -1.79 -25.26
CA ALA A 255 7.92 -1.31 -26.13
C ALA A 255 8.93 -0.43 -25.37
N GLN A 256 8.45 0.45 -24.48
CA GLN A 256 9.34 1.27 -23.65
C GLN A 256 10.17 0.43 -22.67
N ALA A 257 9.57 -0.56 -22.03
CA ALA A 257 10.29 -1.47 -21.15
C ALA A 257 11.35 -2.27 -21.92
N GLN A 258 11.03 -2.73 -23.13
CA GLN A 258 11.97 -3.43 -24.02
C GLN A 258 13.12 -2.51 -24.48
N ILE A 259 12.84 -1.24 -24.78
CA ILE A 259 13.87 -0.23 -25.10
C ILE A 259 14.86 -0.07 -23.94
N ASN A 260 14.36 0.03 -22.71
CA ASN A 260 15.21 0.13 -21.52
C ASN A 260 16.05 -1.14 -21.28
N LEU A 261 15.53 -2.31 -21.66
CA LEU A 261 16.27 -3.58 -21.69
C LEU A 261 17.20 -3.73 -22.91
N LYS A 262 17.25 -2.74 -23.82
CA LYS A 262 18.00 -2.78 -25.08
C LYS A 262 17.58 -3.93 -26.03
N ASN A 263 16.36 -4.42 -25.89
CA ASN A 263 15.78 -5.45 -26.75
C ASN A 263 15.10 -4.82 -27.98
N TRP A 264 15.91 -4.28 -28.88
CA TRP A 264 15.45 -3.46 -30.02
C TRP A 264 14.48 -4.19 -30.94
N HIS A 265 14.74 -5.45 -31.28
CA HIS A 265 13.87 -6.22 -32.19
C HIS A 265 12.46 -6.46 -31.63
N ASN A 266 12.33 -6.71 -30.33
CA ASN A 266 11.02 -6.91 -29.71
C ASN A 266 10.28 -5.58 -29.53
N ALA A 267 11.00 -4.52 -29.15
CA ALA A 267 10.44 -3.17 -29.10
C ALA A 267 9.90 -2.72 -30.47
N MET A 268 10.63 -3.03 -31.55
CA MET A 268 10.22 -2.72 -32.93
C MET A 268 8.88 -3.36 -33.29
N LYS A 269 8.73 -4.66 -32.99
CA LYS A 269 7.47 -5.40 -33.22
C LYS A 269 6.31 -4.79 -32.44
N ASP A 270 6.55 -4.43 -31.18
CA ASP A 270 5.53 -3.80 -30.33
C ASP A 270 5.10 -2.43 -30.85
N CYS A 271 6.05 -1.60 -31.30
CA CYS A 271 5.74 -0.33 -31.94
C CYS A 271 4.96 -0.50 -33.25
N GLN A 272 5.30 -1.48 -34.07
CA GLN A 272 4.55 -1.80 -35.29
C GLN A 272 3.10 -2.22 -34.97
N ARG A 273 2.92 -3.13 -34.01
CA ARG A 273 1.57 -3.55 -33.56
C ARG A 273 0.75 -2.39 -33.00
N ALA A 274 1.37 -1.49 -32.25
CA ALA A 274 0.69 -0.29 -31.76
C ALA A 274 0.21 0.62 -32.92
N LEU A 275 0.99 0.75 -33.98
CA LEU A 275 0.66 1.57 -35.15
C LEU A 275 -0.32 0.87 -36.12
N GLU A 276 -0.34 -0.45 -36.17
CA GLU A 276 -1.38 -1.22 -36.87
C GLU A 276 -2.77 -0.97 -36.25
N LEU A 277 -2.82 -0.83 -34.92
CA LEU A 277 -4.06 -0.52 -34.19
C LEU A 277 -4.41 0.98 -34.25
N GLU A 278 -3.41 1.86 -34.09
CA GLU A 278 -3.55 3.31 -34.15
C GLU A 278 -2.42 3.94 -34.97
N ALA A 279 -2.64 4.13 -36.27
CA ALA A 279 -1.62 4.63 -37.20
C ALA A 279 -1.04 6.01 -36.83
N GLY A 280 -1.82 6.86 -36.16
CA GLY A 280 -1.42 8.20 -35.71
C GLY A 280 -0.85 8.27 -34.29
N ASN A 281 -0.51 7.13 -33.67
CA ASN A 281 -0.06 7.14 -32.28
C ASN A 281 1.36 7.75 -32.14
N MET A 282 1.43 9.01 -31.72
CA MET A 282 2.69 9.74 -31.55
C MET A 282 3.70 9.02 -30.64
N LYS A 283 3.24 8.38 -29.54
CA LYS A 283 4.14 7.68 -28.61
C LYS A 283 4.78 6.47 -29.27
N ALA A 284 4.02 5.74 -30.09
CA ALA A 284 4.53 4.59 -30.83
C ALA A 284 5.56 5.03 -31.90
N LEU A 285 5.29 6.12 -32.63
CA LEU A 285 6.23 6.69 -33.61
C LEU A 285 7.55 7.14 -32.96
N LEU A 286 7.49 7.90 -31.86
CA LEU A 286 8.69 8.34 -31.12
C LEU A 286 9.54 7.16 -30.63
N ARG A 287 8.88 6.12 -30.10
CA ARG A 287 9.55 4.90 -29.63
C ARG A 287 10.15 4.13 -30.79
N ARG A 288 9.46 4.02 -31.93
CA ARG A 288 9.95 3.37 -33.14
C ARG A 288 11.17 4.09 -33.73
N ALA A 289 11.13 5.42 -33.79
CA ALA A 289 12.28 6.23 -34.20
C ALA A 289 13.50 6.01 -33.29
N THR A 290 13.28 5.94 -31.97
CA THR A 290 14.34 5.62 -31.00
C THR A 290 14.96 4.25 -31.30
N VAL A 291 14.13 3.23 -31.55
CA VAL A 291 14.58 1.88 -31.89
C VAL A 291 15.35 1.87 -33.22
N TYR A 292 14.85 2.56 -34.25
CA TYR A 292 15.53 2.67 -35.54
C TYR A 292 16.90 3.34 -35.44
N ASN A 293 17.03 4.38 -34.62
CA ASN A 293 18.32 5.02 -34.34
C ASN A 293 19.32 4.04 -33.74
N HIS A 294 18.90 3.19 -32.82
CA HIS A 294 19.75 2.14 -32.24
C HIS A 294 20.05 0.99 -33.21
N MET A 295 19.18 0.75 -34.19
CA MET A 295 19.40 -0.24 -35.25
C MET A 295 20.22 0.30 -36.44
N GLY A 296 20.58 1.59 -36.44
CA GLY A 296 21.33 2.25 -37.52
C GLY A 296 20.47 2.72 -38.72
N ASN A 297 19.15 2.61 -38.62
CA ASN A 297 18.22 3.00 -39.68
C ASN A 297 17.78 4.47 -39.53
N PHE A 298 18.73 5.40 -39.63
CA PHE A 298 18.51 6.82 -39.35
C PHE A 298 17.47 7.50 -40.27
N GLN A 299 17.39 7.09 -41.53
CA GLN A 299 16.42 7.65 -42.48
C GLN A 299 14.97 7.36 -42.06
N LEU A 300 14.69 6.09 -41.71
CA LEU A 300 13.36 5.69 -41.24
C LEU A 300 13.01 6.34 -39.88
N ALA A 301 14.02 6.54 -39.02
CA ALA A 301 13.83 7.27 -37.77
C ALA A 301 13.45 8.74 -38.00
N ALA A 302 14.13 9.43 -38.93
CA ALA A 302 13.82 10.81 -39.28
C ALA A 302 12.42 10.95 -39.88
N ASP A 303 12.00 10.02 -40.73
CA ASP A 303 10.65 10.03 -41.31
C ASP A 303 9.56 9.87 -40.24
N ASP A 304 9.73 8.95 -39.29
CA ASP A 304 8.83 8.79 -38.15
C ASP A 304 8.75 10.06 -37.29
N LEU A 305 9.88 10.73 -37.05
CA LEU A 305 9.95 11.97 -36.28
C LEU A 305 9.30 13.14 -37.02
N ARG A 306 9.49 13.24 -38.33
CA ARG A 306 8.81 14.23 -39.19
C ARG A 306 7.30 14.04 -39.17
N MET A 307 6.80 12.80 -39.18
CA MET A 307 5.37 12.54 -39.02
C MET A 307 4.84 13.10 -37.69
N VAL A 308 5.55 12.86 -36.59
CA VAL A 308 5.17 13.42 -35.28
C VAL A 308 5.20 14.95 -35.27
N LEU A 309 6.20 15.57 -35.92
CA LEU A 309 6.31 17.03 -36.01
C LEU A 309 5.25 17.68 -36.90
N ARG A 310 4.76 16.97 -37.93
CA ARG A 310 3.61 17.43 -38.74
C ARG A 310 2.35 17.52 -37.90
N ASP A 311 2.09 16.51 -37.07
CA ASP A 311 0.90 16.49 -36.20
C ASP A 311 1.04 17.45 -35.02
N LYS A 312 2.23 17.50 -34.39
CA LYS A 312 2.53 18.40 -33.26
C LYS A 312 3.91 19.06 -33.41
N PRO A 313 3.98 20.27 -33.99
CA PRO A 313 5.24 20.93 -34.29
C PRO A 313 6.04 21.37 -33.05
N HIS A 314 5.39 21.54 -31.90
CA HIS A 314 6.04 21.95 -30.64
C HIS A 314 6.50 20.76 -29.76
N ASN A 315 6.62 19.55 -30.30
CA ASN A 315 7.10 18.42 -29.50
C ASN A 315 8.63 18.44 -29.36
N ALA A 316 9.13 18.88 -28.19
CA ALA A 316 10.56 18.96 -27.89
C ALA A 316 11.31 17.62 -28.05
N THR A 317 10.66 16.49 -27.74
CA THR A 317 11.31 15.18 -27.89
C THR A 317 11.53 14.81 -29.36
N ALA A 318 10.58 15.18 -30.23
CA ALA A 318 10.67 14.91 -31.66
C ALA A 318 11.71 15.81 -32.34
N THR A 319 11.75 17.11 -31.98
CA THR A 319 12.73 18.05 -32.55
C THR A 319 14.17 17.71 -32.17
N VAL A 320 14.41 17.37 -30.90
CA VAL A 320 15.73 16.92 -30.43
C VAL A 320 16.11 15.59 -31.07
N GLY A 321 15.17 14.65 -31.15
CA GLY A 321 15.37 13.37 -31.83
C GLY A 321 15.77 13.54 -33.29
N ASP A 322 15.08 14.41 -34.03
CA ASP A 322 15.31 14.60 -35.48
C ASP A 322 16.68 15.23 -35.73
N ARG A 323 17.02 16.28 -34.96
CA ARG A 323 18.35 16.92 -35.04
C ARG A 323 19.48 15.94 -34.73
N ASN A 324 19.32 15.11 -33.69
CA ASN A 324 20.33 14.11 -33.32
C ASN A 324 20.48 13.04 -34.41
N THR A 325 19.36 12.57 -34.98
CA THR A 325 19.35 11.56 -36.04
C THR A 325 20.07 12.05 -37.30
N LEU A 326 19.79 13.28 -37.73
CA LEU A 326 20.42 13.89 -38.91
C LEU A 326 21.92 14.15 -38.70
N HIS A 327 22.31 14.61 -37.50
CA HIS A 327 23.73 14.81 -37.20
C HIS A 327 24.52 13.50 -37.26
N VAL A 328 24.01 12.44 -36.64
CA VAL A 328 24.65 11.12 -36.67
C VAL A 328 24.69 10.55 -38.09
N HIS A 329 23.62 10.74 -38.87
CA HIS A 329 23.61 10.31 -40.27
C HIS A 329 24.68 11.03 -41.10
N ASN A 330 24.80 12.35 -41.00
CA ASN A 330 25.80 13.09 -41.78
C ASN A 330 27.24 12.71 -41.38
N VAL A 331 27.51 12.57 -40.07
CA VAL A 331 28.84 12.14 -39.59
C VAL A 331 29.18 10.73 -40.06
N THR A 332 28.20 9.80 -40.07
CA THR A 332 28.43 8.43 -40.53
C THR A 332 28.62 8.33 -42.05
N VAL A 333 27.95 9.18 -42.83
CA VAL A 333 28.13 9.25 -44.29
C VAL A 333 29.48 9.89 -44.66
N ASP A 334 29.93 10.92 -43.92
CA ASP A 334 31.22 11.59 -44.15
C ASP A 334 32.44 10.70 -43.79
N HIS A 335 32.25 9.63 -43.00
CA HIS A 335 33.30 8.68 -42.62
C HIS A 335 33.34 7.39 -43.47
N LEU A 336 32.44 7.24 -44.44
CA LEU A 336 32.59 6.19 -45.46
C LEU A 336 33.65 6.66 -46.47
N PRO A 337 34.78 5.94 -46.65
CA PRO A 337 35.76 6.34 -47.65
C PRO A 337 35.08 6.29 -49.01
N THR A 338 35.01 7.45 -49.66
CA THR A 338 34.64 7.62 -51.07
C THR A 338 35.57 6.75 -51.90
N ARG A 339 35.17 5.50 -52.12
CA ARG A 339 35.85 4.58 -53.03
C ARG A 339 35.52 5.07 -54.43
N CYS A 340 36.28 6.04 -54.92
CA CYS A 340 36.29 6.46 -56.32
C CYS A 340 36.52 5.21 -57.20
N HIS A 341 35.44 4.64 -57.71
CA HIS A 341 35.50 3.68 -58.82
C HIS A 341 35.76 4.50 -60.08
N CYS A 342 37.04 4.76 -60.38
CA CYS A 342 37.45 5.07 -61.74
C CYS A 342 37.19 3.83 -62.60
N ILE A 343 36.03 3.80 -63.26
CA ILE A 343 35.73 2.82 -64.30
C ILE A 343 36.58 3.22 -65.51
N CYS A 344 37.65 2.47 -65.76
CA CYS A 344 38.51 2.62 -66.93
C CYS A 344 38.66 1.24 -67.58
N VAL A 345 37.78 0.90 -68.53
CA VAL A 345 37.95 -0.23 -69.47
C VAL A 345 37.22 0.18 -70.77
N LYS A 346 37.97 0.79 -71.71
CA LYS A 346 38.50 0.21 -72.96
C LYS A 346 37.42 -0.09 -74.01
N SER A 347 37.37 0.80 -74.99
CA SER A 347 36.80 0.60 -76.32
C SER A 347 37.68 -0.37 -77.12
N GLU A 348 37.13 -1.51 -77.54
CA GLU A 348 37.72 -2.36 -78.58
C GLU A 348 36.97 -2.13 -79.89
N THR A 349 37.77 -1.84 -80.92
CA THR A 349 37.43 -1.68 -82.34
C THR A 349 37.25 -3.01 -83.04
#